data_AF-A0A8J7TYF2-F1
#
_entry.id   AF-A0A8J7TYF2-F1
#
_cell.length_a   1.000
_cell.length_b   1.000
_cell.length_c   1.000
_cell.angle_alpha   90.00
_cell.angle_beta   90.00
_cell.angle_gamma   90.00
#
_symmetry.space_group_name_H-M   'P 1'
#
loop_
_entity.id
_entity.type
_entity.pdbx_description
1 polymer ?
#
loop_
_entity_poly.entity_id
_entity_poly.type
_entity_poly.pdbx_seq_one_letter_code
_entity_poly.pdbx_strand_id
1 'polypeptide(L)'
;EVAPTTVSLMVGDLSRRGILNRQEDDADRRRRIVTIAPGYAAPITQWLSGSAAAWTEVLAARTPPERATIVATMRAYEAALEKHTGPPASPTR
;
A
#
# COMPACT_ATOMS: atom_id res chain seq x y z
N GLU A 1 -0.51 -3.82 -9.60
CA GLU A 1 0.74 -3.00 -9.64
C GLU A 1 0.57 -1.84 -10.58
N VAL A 2 0.95 -0.67 -10.09
CA VAL A 2 0.96 0.58 -10.85
C VAL A 2 2.32 0.62 -11.57
N ALA A 3 2.34 0.96 -12.85
CA ALA A 3 3.60 1.00 -13.61
C ALA A 3 4.68 1.82 -12.87
N PRO A 4 5.95 1.40 -12.87
CA PRO A 4 7.02 2.07 -12.10
C PRO A 4 7.15 3.57 -12.39
N THR A 5 6.83 3.98 -13.62
CA THR A 5 6.77 5.38 -14.05
C THR A 5 5.63 6.13 -13.38
N THR A 6 4.44 5.54 -13.30
CA THR A 6 3.27 6.11 -12.61
C THR A 6 3.51 6.20 -11.11
N VAL A 7 4.15 5.20 -10.48
CA VAL A 7 4.56 5.28 -9.07
C VAL A 7 5.57 6.42 -8.85
N SER A 8 6.56 6.53 -9.73
CA SER A 8 7.57 7.61 -9.66
C SER A 8 6.95 9.00 -9.81
N LEU A 9 5.95 9.14 -10.69
CA LEU A 9 5.20 10.38 -10.87
C LEU A 9 4.37 10.73 -9.63
N MET A 10 3.66 9.76 -9.05
CA MET A 10 2.87 9.94 -7.82
C MET A 10 3.77 10.31 -6.64
N VAL A 11 4.90 9.60 -6.46
CA VAL A 11 5.88 9.91 -5.41
C VAL A 11 6.46 11.31 -5.60
N GLY A 12 6.81 11.67 -6.83
CA GLY A 12 7.32 13.01 -7.16
C GLY A 12 6.30 14.11 -6.83
N ASP A 13 5.02 13.89 -7.14
CA ASP A 13 3.97 14.87 -6.84
C ASP A 13 3.72 15.03 -5.34
N LEU A 14 3.61 13.92 -4.62
CA LEU A 14 3.40 13.92 -3.18
C LEU A 14 4.61 14.48 -2.41
N SER A 15 5.84 14.26 -2.89
CA SER A 15 7.02 14.92 -2.34
C SER A 15 7.04 16.43 -2.57
N ARG A 16 6.65 16.92 -3.76
CA ARG A 16 6.54 18.37 -4.00
C ARG A 16 5.52 19.06 -3.10
N ARG A 17 4.46 18.34 -2.71
CA ARG A 17 3.44 18.80 -1.76
C ARG A 17 3.88 18.68 -0.28
N GLY A 18 5.09 18.17 -0.02
CA GLY A 18 5.62 17.95 1.32
C GLY A 18 4.96 16.80 2.08
N ILE A 19 4.19 15.94 1.39
CA ILE A 19 3.48 14.80 1.99
C ILE A 19 4.44 13.61 2.19
N LEU A 20 5.41 13.46 1.27
CA LEU A 20 6.42 12.41 1.34
C LEU A 20 7.84 12.98 1.45
N ASN A 21 8.60 12.48 2.40
CA ASN A 21 10.05 12.70 2.49
C ASN A 21 10.79 11.63 1.70
N ARG A 22 11.86 12.02 1.01
CA ARG A 22 12.76 11.10 0.30
C ARG A 22 14.15 11.21 0.90
N GLN A 23 14.71 10.09 1.32
CA GLN A 23 16.04 10.03 1.91
C GLN A 23 16.87 8.93 1.24
N GLU A 24 18.18 9.14 1.18
CA GLU A 24 19.08 8.05 0.80
C GLU A 24 19.04 6.99 1.90
N ASP A 25 19.15 5.73 1.51
CA ASP A 25 19.39 4.66 2.47
C ASP A 25 20.89 4.64 2.79
N ASP A 26 21.23 4.82 4.07
CA ASP A 26 22.62 4.81 4.54
C ASP A 26 23.29 3.43 4.35
N ALA A 27 22.51 2.35 4.29
CA ALA A 27 23.02 1.00 4.06
C ALA A 27 23.24 0.67 2.58
N ASP A 28 22.53 1.35 1.68
CA ASP A 28 22.65 1.18 0.22
C ASP A 28 22.20 2.45 -0.50
N ARG A 29 23.16 3.29 -0.92
CA ARG A 29 22.86 4.58 -1.57
C ARG A 29 22.12 4.45 -2.92
N ARG A 30 22.03 3.23 -3.49
CA ARG A 30 21.20 2.95 -4.68
C ARG A 30 19.71 2.93 -4.35
N ARG A 31 19.34 2.79 -3.07
CA ARG A 31 17.97 2.80 -2.57
C ARG A 31 17.57 4.20 -2.11
N ARG A 32 16.28 4.48 -2.25
CA ARG A 32 15.63 5.69 -1.74
C ARG A 32 14.50 5.27 -0.84
N ILE A 33 14.58 5.65 0.43
CA ILE A 33 13.51 5.44 1.40
C ILE A 33 12.52 6.59 1.24
N VAL A 34 11.25 6.25 1.05
CA VAL A 34 10.15 7.21 0.97
C VAL A 34 9.31 7.06 2.23
N THR A 35 9.16 8.13 3.00
CA THR A 35 8.39 8.15 4.25
C THR A 35 7.28 9.19 4.19
N ILE A 36 6.20 8.96 4.93
CA ILE A 36 5.16 9.98 5.13
C ILE A 36 5.74 11.07 6.04
N ALA A 37 5.62 12.32 5.63
CA ALA A 37 6.09 13.45 6.43
C ALA A 37 5.31 13.54 7.76
N PRO A 38 5.95 13.86 8.90
CA PRO A 38 5.33 13.79 10.21
C PRO A 38 4.00 14.54 10.34
N GLY A 39 3.87 15.70 9.69
CA GLY A 39 2.64 16.50 9.69
C GLY A 39 1.44 15.86 9.00
N TYR A 40 1.65 14.81 8.21
CA TYR A 40 0.59 14.12 7.46
C TYR A 40 0.22 12.76 8.05
N ALA A 41 0.99 12.23 9.00
CA ALA A 41 0.71 10.93 9.62
C ALA A 41 -0.67 10.91 10.32
N ALA A 42 -0.95 11.93 11.15
CA ALA A 42 -2.22 12.02 11.86
C ALA A 42 -3.43 12.25 10.92
N PRO A 43 -3.40 13.20 9.96
CA PRO A 43 -4.47 13.35 8.97
C PRO A 43 -4.74 12.09 8.15
N ILE A 44 -3.70 11.38 7.70
CA ILE A 44 -3.85 10.12 6.95
C ILE A 44 -4.48 9.04 7.84
N THR A 45 -4.03 8.94 9.09
CA THR A 45 -4.59 7.99 10.05
C THR A 45 -6.07 8.26 10.31
N GLN A 46 -6.45 9.54 10.46
CA GLN A 46 -7.85 9.95 10.62
C GLN A 46 -8.69 9.65 9.37
N TRP A 47 -8.14 9.87 8.18
CA TRP A 47 -8.83 9.51 6.94
C TRP A 47 -9.04 7.99 6.81
N LEU A 48 -8.02 7.20 7.14
CA LEU A 48 -8.08 5.74 7.12
C LEU A 48 -8.99 5.16 8.22
N SER A 49 -9.13 5.84 9.36
CA SER A 49 -9.90 5.35 10.50
C SER A 49 -11.38 5.15 10.17
N GLY A 50 -11.95 5.96 9.28
CA GLY A 50 -13.34 5.81 8.84
C GLY A 50 -13.59 4.47 8.13
N SER A 51 -12.67 4.05 7.26
CA SER A 51 -12.75 2.75 6.59
C SER A 51 -12.52 1.60 7.58
N ALA A 52 -11.58 1.76 8.51
CA ALA A 52 -11.32 0.76 9.54
C ALA A 52 -12.52 0.56 10.49
N ALA A 53 -13.20 1.65 10.86
CA ALA A 53 -14.42 1.60 11.67
C ALA A 53 -15.55 0.86 10.94
N ALA A 54 -15.78 1.17 9.66
CA ALA A 54 -16.79 0.50 8.85
C ALA A 54 -16.53 -1.01 8.73
N TRP A 55 -15.28 -1.43 8.46
CA TRP A 55 -14.93 -2.85 8.43
C TRP A 55 -15.11 -3.52 9.79
N THR A 56 -14.78 -2.83 10.88
CA THR A 56 -14.98 -3.34 12.24
C THR A 56 -16.46 -3.61 12.51
N GLU A 57 -17.34 -2.67 12.16
CA GLU A 57 -18.79 -2.82 12.30
C GLU A 57 -19.34 -4.00 11.49
N VAL A 58 -18.98 -4.07 10.20
CA VAL A 58 -19.44 -5.13 9.29
C VAL A 58 -18.99 -6.52 9.76
N LEU A 59 -17.74 -6.65 10.22
CA LEU A 59 -17.20 -7.92 10.69
C LEU A 59 -17.77 -8.30 12.06
N ALA A 60 -18.05 -7.34 12.94
CA ALA A 60 -18.67 -7.60 14.24
C ALA A 60 -20.02 -8.33 14.10
N ALA A 61 -20.79 -8.03 13.06
CA ALA A 61 -22.07 -8.69 12.77
C ALA A 61 -21.94 -10.13 12.21
N ARG A 62 -20.73 -10.64 11.99
CA ARG A 62 -20.48 -11.98 11.44
C ARG A 62 -20.06 -12.98 12.49
N THR A 63 -20.30 -14.26 12.22
CA THR A 63 -19.78 -15.37 13.05
C THR A 63 -18.26 -15.48 12.91
N PRO A 64 -17.54 -16.06 13.89
CA PRO A 64 -16.09 -16.21 13.79
C PRO A 64 -15.61 -16.96 12.53
N PRO A 65 -16.26 -18.06 12.07
CA PRO A 65 -15.88 -18.71 10.81
C PRO A 65 -16.07 -17.83 9.58
N GLU A 66 -17.15 -17.04 9.51
CA GLU A 66 -17.38 -16.10 8.40
C GLU A 66 -16.32 -15.00 8.36
N ARG A 67 -15.96 -14.44 9.52
CA ARG A 67 -14.87 -13.46 9.61
C ARG A 67 -13.55 -14.05 9.11
N ALA A 68 -13.24 -15.29 9.50
CA ALA A 68 -12.04 -15.99 9.05
C ALA A 68 -12.02 -16.18 7.54
N THR A 69 -13.15 -16.58 6.94
CA THR A 69 -13.31 -16.73 5.49
C THR A 69 -13.11 -15.41 4.75
N ILE A 70 -13.67 -14.31 5.24
CA ILE A 70 -13.50 -12.98 4.62
C ILE A 70 -12.02 -12.58 4.63
N VAL A 71 -11.35 -12.68 5.79
CA VAL A 71 -9.92 -12.33 5.92
C VAL A 71 -9.05 -13.22 5.03
N ALA A 72 -9.32 -14.52 4.98
CA ALA A 72 -8.60 -15.46 4.12
C ALA A 72 -8.78 -15.11 2.63
N THR A 73 -9.99 -14.72 2.24
CA THR A 73 -10.30 -14.32 0.85
C THR A 73 -9.56 -13.06 0.44
N MET A 74 -9.51 -12.03 1.30
CA MET A 74 -8.74 -10.80 1.02
C MET A 74 -7.25 -11.10 0.84
N ARG A 75 -6.67 -11.94 1.71
CA ARG A 75 -5.26 -12.36 1.58
C ARG A 75 -5.00 -13.16 0.31
N ALA A 76 -5.92 -14.06 -0.06
CA ALA A 76 -5.81 -14.84 -1.29
C ALA A 76 -5.90 -13.93 -2.54
N TYR A 77 -6.77 -12.93 -2.50
CA TYR A 77 -6.88 -11.91 -3.53
C TYR A 77 -5.59 -11.08 -3.66
N GLU A 78 -5.01 -10.59 -2.56
CA GLU A 78 -3.73 -9.88 -2.57
C GLU A 78 -2.60 -10.72 -3.18
N ALA A 79 -2.46 -11.98 -2.74
CA ALA A 79 -1.47 -12.89 -3.28
C ALA A 79 -1.70 -13.21 -4.77
N ALA A 80 -2.96 -13.26 -5.22
CA ALA A 80 -3.28 -13.41 -6.63
C ALA A 80 -2.92 -12.14 -7.40
N LEU A 81 -3.24 -10.95 -6.89
CA LEU A 81 -2.94 -9.67 -7.53
C LEU A 81 -1.44 -9.47 -7.75
N GLU A 82 -0.61 -9.81 -6.75
CA GLU A 82 0.85 -9.76 -6.86
C GLU A 82 1.36 -10.65 -8.01
N LYS A 83 0.86 -11.89 -8.11
CA LYS A 83 1.23 -12.82 -9.20
C LYS A 83 0.88 -12.27 -10.58
N HIS A 84 -0.25 -11.58 -10.71
CA HIS A 84 -0.73 -11.05 -11.99
C HIS A 84 -0.13 -9.69 -12.35
N THR A 85 0.63 -9.07 -11.44
CA THR A 85 1.26 -7.80 -11.77
C THR A 85 2.77 -7.76 -11.77
N GLY A 86 3.45 -8.84 -11.38
CA GLY A 86 4.89 -9.01 -11.58
C GLY A 86 5.33 -8.79 -13.04
N PRO A 87 6.62 -8.46 -13.26
CA PRO A 87 7.12 -7.96 -14.55
C PRO A 87 6.82 -8.94 -15.70
N PRO A 88 6.59 -8.44 -16.93
CA PRO A 88 6.40 -9.31 -18.09
C PRO A 88 7.60 -10.25 -18.22
N ALA A 89 7.35 -11.54 -18.43
CA ALA A 89 8.40 -12.50 -18.71
C ALA A 89 9.23 -12.00 -19.89
N SER A 90 10.52 -11.72 -19.65
CA SER A 90 11.46 -11.37 -20.71
C SER A 90 11.46 -12.49 -21.77
N PRO A 91 11.26 -12.18 -23.06
CA PRO A 91 11.37 -13.19 -24.09
C PRO A 91 12.82 -13.66 -24.12
N THR A 92 13.01 -14.97 -23.92
CA THR A 92 14.29 -15.66 -24.06
C THR A 92 14.82 -15.39 -25.48
N ARG A 93 16.01 -14.81 -25.57
CA ARG A 93 16.74 -14.63 -26.83
C ARG A 93 17.61 -15.84 -27.10
#